data_AF-A0A2H6FGR6-F1
#
_entry.id   AF-A0A2H6FGR6-F1
#
_cell.length_a   1.000
_cell.length_b   1.000
_cell.length_c   1.000
_cell.angle_alpha   90.00
_cell.angle_beta   90.00
_cell.angle_gamma   90.00
#
_symmetry.space_group_name_H-M   'P 1'
#
loop_
_entity.id
_entity.type
_entity.pdbx_description
1 polymer ?
#
loop_
_entity_poly.entity_id
_entity_poly.type
_entity_poly.pdbx_seq_one_letter_code
_entity_poly.pdbx_strand_id
1 'polypeptide(L)'
;MIKVERVTQAIKDITDRYGLKLLELDHTGITLIARIGFSREVFVQIYANETKEKLNMALVVAGERVYGIDKEGGFYHEHPSENPC
;
A
#
# COMPACT_ATOMS: atom_id res chain seq x y z
N MET A 1 7.38 10.52 -11.08
CA MET A 1 6.40 9.67 -11.77
C MET A 1 6.37 8.26 -11.20
N ILE A 2 5.25 7.92 -10.56
CA ILE A 2 4.93 6.57 -10.09
C ILE A 2 4.60 5.71 -11.31
N LYS A 3 5.15 4.49 -11.35
CA LYS A 3 4.76 3.45 -12.31
C LYS A 3 4.24 2.25 -11.54
N VAL A 4 3.04 1.80 -11.84
CA VAL A 4 2.39 0.65 -11.21
C VAL A 4 3.23 -0.61 -11.38
N GLU A 5 3.88 -0.79 -12.53
CA GLU A 5 4.82 -1.91 -12.77
C GLU A 5 5.97 -1.94 -11.76
N ARG A 6 6.52 -0.75 -11.42
CA ARG A 6 7.57 -0.61 -10.40
C ARG A 6 7.03 -0.90 -9.01
N VAL A 7 5.81 -0.46 -8.71
CA VAL A 7 5.14 -0.73 -7.42
C VAL A 7 4.90 -2.24 -7.27
N THR A 8 4.42 -2.91 -8.32
CA THR A 8 4.24 -4.38 -8.34
C THR A 8 5.55 -5.12 -8.08
N GLN A 9 6.65 -4.70 -8.70
CA GLN A 9 7.96 -5.31 -8.45
C GLN A 9 8.41 -5.09 -7.01
N ALA A 10 8.29 -3.87 -6.48
CA ALA A 10 8.62 -3.57 -5.10
C ALA A 10 7.78 -4.40 -4.10
N ILE A 11 6.50 -4.62 -4.40
CA ILE A 11 5.63 -5.49 -3.62
C ILE A 11 6.21 -6.92 -3.56
N LYS A 12 6.61 -7.50 -4.69
CA LYS A 12 7.22 -8.84 -4.74
C LYS A 12 8.50 -8.90 -3.91
N ASP A 13 9.38 -7.93 -4.10
CA ASP A 13 10.66 -7.87 -3.38
C ASP A 13 10.44 -7.77 -1.86
N ILE A 14 9.46 -6.97 -1.42
CA ILE A 14 9.12 -6.80 0.00
C ILE A 14 8.46 -8.07 0.55
N THR A 15 7.54 -8.70 -0.19
CA THR A 15 6.89 -9.93 0.27
C THR A 15 7.92 -11.04 0.48
N ASP A 16 8.86 -11.19 -0.46
CA ASP A 16 9.90 -12.21 -0.36
C ASP A 16 10.89 -11.90 0.76
N ARG A 17 11.32 -10.63 0.87
CA ARG A 17 12.29 -10.20 1.89
C ARG A 17 11.79 -10.36 3.32
N TYR A 18 10.51 -10.08 3.56
CA TYR A 18 9.94 -10.06 4.92
C TYR A 18 9.01 -11.25 5.20
N GLY A 19 8.91 -12.21 4.27
CA GLY A 19 8.03 -13.37 4.42
C GLY A 19 6.54 -13.00 4.51
N LEU A 20 6.15 -11.90 3.88
CA LEU A 20 4.74 -11.47 3.84
C LEU A 20 4.00 -12.23 2.73
N LYS A 21 2.71 -12.44 2.93
CA LYS A 21 1.84 -13.02 1.91
C LYS A 21 1.24 -11.90 1.08
N LEU A 22 1.17 -12.11 -0.24
CA LEU A 22 0.31 -11.32 -1.12
C LEU A 22 -1.13 -11.85 -0.97
N LEU A 23 -1.97 -11.10 -0.27
CA LEU A 23 -3.34 -11.48 0.08
C LEU A 23 -4.33 -11.09 -1.01
N GLU A 24 -4.06 -9.97 -1.68
CA GLU A 24 -4.88 -9.41 -2.75
C GLU A 24 -3.98 -8.59 -3.68
N LEU A 25 -4.26 -8.67 -4.98
CA LEU A 25 -3.64 -7.84 -6.01
C LEU A 25 -4.67 -7.59 -7.10
N ASP A 26 -5.13 -6.36 -7.19
CA ASP A 26 -5.93 -5.84 -8.29
C ASP A 26 -5.08 -4.82 -9.06
N HIS A 27 -4.97 -5.01 -10.36
CA HIS A 27 -4.09 -4.25 -11.23
C HIS A 27 -4.83 -3.90 -12.52
N THR A 28 -4.92 -2.61 -12.79
CA THR A 28 -5.29 -2.06 -14.10
C THR A 28 -4.09 -1.33 -14.68
N GLY A 29 -4.11 -1.01 -15.98
CA GLY A 29 -2.99 -0.32 -16.64
C GLY A 29 -2.60 1.04 -16.03
N ILE A 30 -3.38 1.61 -15.11
CA ILE A 30 -3.08 2.90 -14.45
C ILE A 30 -3.23 2.87 -12.92
N THR A 31 -3.84 1.83 -12.34
CA THR A 31 -4.05 1.73 -10.88
C THR A 31 -3.66 0.36 -10.35
N LEU A 32 -3.22 0.34 -9.09
CA LEU A 32 -2.98 -0.89 -8.35
C LEU A 32 -3.57 -0.79 -6.95
N ILE A 33 -4.22 -1.86 -6.50
CA ILE A 33 -4.61 -2.10 -5.12
C ILE A 33 -3.98 -3.44 -4.72
N ALA A 34 -3.17 -3.44 -3.68
CA ALA A 34 -2.59 -4.67 -3.14
C ALA A 34 -2.75 -4.74 -1.63
N ARG A 35 -2.82 -5.96 -1.11
CA ARG A 35 -2.78 -6.24 0.33
C ARG A 35 -1.65 -7.21 0.60
N ILE A 36 -0.67 -6.79 1.38
CA ILE A 36 0.46 -7.63 1.80
C ILE A 36 0.48 -7.75 3.32
N GLY A 37 0.65 -8.95 3.87
CA GLY A 37 0.60 -9.13 5.31
C GLY A 37 0.75 -10.57 5.79
N PHE A 38 0.56 -10.78 7.08
CA PHE A 38 0.64 -12.11 7.69
C PHE A 38 -0.69 -12.86 7.57
N SER A 39 -1.81 -12.13 7.65
CA SER A 39 -3.18 -12.63 7.60
C SER A 39 -4.13 -11.59 7.00
N ARG A 40 -5.38 -11.97 6.74
CA ARG A 40 -6.44 -11.03 6.34
C ARG A 40 -6.85 -10.04 7.43
N GLU A 41 -6.37 -10.24 8.65
CA GLU A 41 -6.62 -9.33 9.78
C GLU A 41 -5.47 -8.34 10.00
N VAL A 42 -4.25 -8.67 9.56
CA VAL A 42 -3.06 -7.82 9.73
C VAL A 42 -2.31 -7.70 8.41
N PHE A 43 -2.51 -6.57 7.73
CA PHE A 43 -1.94 -6.31 6.42
C PHE A 43 -1.71 -4.83 6.15
N VAL A 44 -0.81 -4.55 5.21
CA VAL A 44 -0.64 -3.24 4.60
C VAL A 44 -1.43 -3.22 3.30
N GLN A 45 -2.39 -2.30 3.19
CA GLN A 45 -3.05 -1.97 1.94
C GLN A 45 -2.24 -0.94 1.19
N ILE A 46 -1.95 -1.21 -0.08
CA ILE A 46 -1.18 -0.34 -0.97
C ILE A 46 -2.08 0.06 -2.12
N TYR A 47 -2.23 1.37 -2.34
CA TYR A 47 -2.94 1.95 -3.47
C TYR A 47 -1.97 2.80 -4.28
N ALA A 48 -1.86 2.54 -5.59
CA ALA A 48 -1.10 3.36 -6.51
C ALA A 48 -1.97 3.83 -7.68
N ASN A 49 -1.75 5.06 -8.12
CA ASN A 49 -2.39 5.63 -9.30
C ASN A 49 -1.36 6.44 -10.10
N GLU A 50 -1.06 6.01 -11.33
CA GLU A 50 -0.06 6.67 -12.18
C GLU A 50 -0.51 8.07 -12.59
N THR A 51 -1.73 8.21 -13.11
CA THR A 51 -2.27 9.47 -13.64
C THR A 51 -2.36 10.56 -12.58
N LYS A 52 -2.70 10.17 -11.34
CA LYS A 52 -2.82 11.10 -10.21
C LYS A 52 -1.53 11.27 -9.42
N GLU A 53 -0.46 10.57 -9.79
CA GLU A 53 0.79 10.46 -9.02
C GLU A 53 0.57 10.17 -7.52
N LYS A 54 -0.37 9.27 -7.20
CA LYS A 54 -0.70 8.90 -5.81
C LYS A 54 -0.10 7.55 -5.44
N LEU A 55 0.47 7.47 -4.23
CA LEU A 55 0.87 6.23 -3.58
C LEU A 55 0.46 6.30 -2.12
N ASN A 56 -0.53 5.50 -1.75
CA ASN A 56 -1.06 5.46 -0.39
C ASN A 56 -0.84 4.07 0.19
N MET A 57 -0.42 4.02 1.45
CA MET A 57 -0.17 2.81 2.20
C MET A 57 -0.90 2.93 3.53
N ALA A 58 -1.61 1.89 3.95
CA ALA A 58 -2.33 1.88 5.22
C ALA A 58 -2.11 0.54 5.92
N LEU A 59 -1.68 0.56 7.18
CA LEU A 59 -1.67 -0.61 8.03
C LEU A 59 -3.08 -0.82 8.58
N VAL A 60 -3.62 -2.00 8.32
CA VAL A 60 -4.94 -2.43 8.77
C VAL A 60 -4.78 -3.57 9.76
N VAL A 61 -5.43 -3.42 10.92
CA VAL A 61 -5.47 -4.43 11.98
C VAL A 61 -6.92 -4.66 12.38
N ALA A 62 -7.40 -5.90 12.28
CA ALA A 62 -8.76 -6.29 12.61
C ALA A 62 -9.86 -5.45 11.92
N GLY A 63 -9.59 -4.99 10.69
CA GLY A 63 -10.52 -4.16 9.91
C GLY A 63 -10.35 -2.65 10.09
N GLU A 64 -9.56 -2.22 11.08
CA GLU A 64 -9.33 -0.79 11.37
C GLU A 64 -8.00 -0.31 10.79
N ARG A 65 -7.99 0.88 10.18
CA ARG A 65 -6.76 1.57 9.78
C ARG A 65 -6.09 2.11 11.04
N VAL A 66 -4.92 1.58 11.37
CA VAL A 66 -4.15 2.00 12.56
C VAL A 66 -2.94 2.86 12.22
N TYR A 67 -2.54 2.92 10.94
CA TYR A 67 -1.46 3.77 10.48
C TYR A 67 -1.61 3.99 8.96
N GLY A 68 -1.13 5.11 8.43
CA GLY A 68 -0.99 5.26 6.99
C GLY A 68 0.04 6.28 6.55
N ILE A 69 0.48 6.15 5.32
CA ILE A 69 1.34 7.10 4.63
C ILE A 69 0.73 7.33 3.26
N ASP A 70 0.40 8.57 2.94
CA ASP A 70 0.01 8.95 1.59
C ASP A 70 1.11 9.77 0.92
N LYS A 71 1.13 9.75 -0.40
CA LYS A 71 1.98 10.63 -1.19
C LYS A 71 1.08 11.41 -2.14
N GLU A 72 0.91 12.70 -1.84
CA GLU A 72 0.15 13.64 -2.68
C GLU A 72 1.02 14.82 -3.08
N GLY A 73 1.06 15.14 -4.38
CA GLY A 73 1.80 16.29 -4.89
C GLY A 73 3.32 16.25 -4.66
N GLY A 74 3.88 15.08 -4.34
CA GLY A 74 5.32 14.90 -4.07
C GLY A 74 5.71 14.91 -2.59
N PHE A 75 4.78 15.25 -1.69
CA PHE A 75 5.00 15.21 -0.23
C PHE A 75 4.41 13.92 0.35
N TYR A 76 5.06 13.39 1.37
CA TYR A 76 4.49 12.29 2.16
C TYR A 76 3.76 12.88 3.36
N HIS A 77 2.51 12.48 3.61
CA HIS A 77 1.89 12.71 4.90
C HIS A 77 1.76 11.40 5.66
N GLU A 78 2.03 11.51 6.96
CA GLU A 78 1.94 10.40 7.89
C GLU A 78 0.65 10.54 8.69
N HIS A 79 -0.06 9.42 8.83
CA HIS A 79 -1.29 9.27 9.59
C HIS A 79 -1.00 8.28 10.72
N PRO A 80 -0.51 8.79 11.87
CA PRO A 80 -0.10 7.96 12.99
C PRO A 80 -1.31 7.28 13.66
N SER A 81 -1.07 6.31 14.54
CA SER A 81 -2.14 5.60 15.25
C SER A 81 -3.01 6.49 16.13
N GLU A 82 -2.48 7.63 16.57
CA GLU A 82 -3.20 8.64 17.35
C GLU A 82 -4.14 9.49 16.47
N ASN A 83 -3.89 9.52 15.15
CA ASN A 83 -4.73 10.21 14.17
C ASN A 83 -4.67 9.49 12.80
N PRO A 84 -5.35 8.34 12.65
CA PRO A 84 -5.24 7.50 11.46
C PRO A 84 -6.05 7.98 10.25
N CYS A 85 -6.66 9.18 10.33
CA CYS A 85 -7.70 9.70 9.44
C CYS A 85 -7.36 9.56 7.94
#